data_AF-A0A7Y9ZNC5-F1
#
_entry.id   AF-A0A7Y9ZNC5-F1
#
_cell.length_a   1.000
_cell.length_b   1.000
_cell.length_c   1.000
_cell.angle_alpha   90.00
_cell.angle_beta   90.00
_cell.angle_gamma   90.00
#
_symmetry.space_group_name_H-M   'P 1'
#
loop_
_entity.id
_entity.type
_entity.pdbx_description
1 polymer ?
#
loop_
_entity_poly.entity_id
_entity_poly.type
_entity_poly.pdbx_seq_one_letter_code
_entity_poly.pdbx_strand_id
1 'polypeptide(L)'
;MRREPHENVATVLVDPALLRDLEIELMELDLWVWPVRTAPICVDGPRTAFQVRRRLVEAQRGAWDCAAGWTPVWISFGERWASGGDPLPWAAHRALWDVLDAHAEQVRFQRRLGGVRPLVAPVEKAAG
;
A
#
# COMPACT_ATOMS: atom_id res chain seq x y z
N MET A 1 -25.93 8.96 -7.18
CA MET A 1 -24.72 9.36 -6.40
C MET A 1 -23.50 8.82 -7.11
N ARG A 2 -22.64 9.69 -7.68
CA ARG A 2 -21.31 9.27 -8.12
C ARG A 2 -20.44 9.15 -6.86
N ARG A 3 -19.84 7.98 -6.66
CA ARG A 3 -18.84 7.77 -5.61
C ARG A 3 -17.66 8.71 -5.90
N GLU A 4 -17.09 9.34 -4.88
CA GLU A 4 -15.87 10.13 -5.07
C GLU A 4 -14.78 9.24 -5.71
N PRO A 5 -13.93 9.81 -6.59
CA PRO A 5 -12.80 9.07 -7.14
C PRO A 5 -11.95 8.55 -5.97
N HIS A 6 -11.75 7.24 -5.94
CA HIS A 6 -10.92 6.58 -4.94
C HIS A 6 -9.95 5.66 -5.67
N GLU A 7 -8.76 5.51 -5.08
CA GLU A 7 -7.75 4.59 -5.57
C GLU A 7 -7.77 3.33 -4.72
N ASN A 8 -7.82 2.18 -5.39
CA ASN A 8 -7.79 0.88 -4.74
C ASN A 8 -6.36 0.56 -4.29
N VAL A 9 -6.19 0.34 -3.00
CA VAL A 9 -4.89 0.06 -2.39
C VAL A 9 -4.96 -1.12 -1.44
N ALA A 10 -3.86 -1.85 -1.31
CA ALA A 10 -3.65 -2.71 -0.15
C ALA A 10 -3.00 -1.91 0.97
N THR A 11 -3.49 -2.08 2.20
CA THR A 11 -2.85 -1.52 3.39
C THR A 11 -2.00 -2.60 4.04
N VAL A 12 -0.69 -2.37 4.13
CA VAL A 12 0.31 -3.36 4.57
C VAL A 12 1.19 -2.75 5.66
N LEU A 13 1.55 -3.54 6.67
CA LEU A 13 2.67 -3.26 7.56
C LEU A 13 3.90 -3.95 7.01
N VAL A 14 4.99 -3.21 6.84
CA VAL A 14 6.24 -3.70 6.26
C VAL A 14 7.37 -3.48 7.25
N ASP A 15 8.16 -4.52 7.51
CA ASP A 15 9.40 -4.40 8.27
C ASP A 15 10.28 -3.30 7.62
N PRO A 16 10.76 -2.29 8.38
CA PRO A 16 11.60 -1.23 7.84
C PRO A 16 12.83 -1.73 7.07
N ALA A 17 13.37 -2.91 7.42
CA ALA A 17 14.51 -3.49 6.72
C ALA A 17 14.15 -4.02 5.32
N LEU A 18 12.91 -4.46 5.09
CA LEU A 18 12.43 -4.97 3.81
C LEU A 18 11.92 -3.86 2.88
N LEU A 19 11.54 -2.71 3.41
CA LEU A 19 10.77 -1.70 2.69
C LEU A 19 11.38 -1.30 1.33
N ARG A 20 12.71 -1.13 1.27
CA ARG A 20 13.39 -0.72 0.03
C ARG A 20 13.39 -1.83 -1.02
N ASP A 21 13.67 -3.06 -0.62
CA ASP A 21 13.74 -4.19 -1.55
C ASP A 21 12.35 -4.56 -2.07
N LEU A 22 11.34 -4.52 -1.20
CA LEU A 22 9.95 -4.73 -1.57
C LEU A 22 9.45 -3.66 -2.55
N GLU A 23 9.84 -2.39 -2.38
CA GLU A 23 9.52 -1.33 -3.34
C GLU A 23 10.05 -1.65 -4.74
N ILE A 24 11.30 -2.10 -4.84
CA ILE A 24 11.92 -2.45 -6.13
C ILE A 24 11.19 -3.62 -6.79
N GLU A 25 10.91 -4.69 -6.04
CA GLU A 25 10.20 -5.87 -6.56
C GLU A 25 8.78 -5.53 -7.03
N LEU A 26 8.05 -4.71 -6.27
CA LEU A 26 6.70 -4.27 -6.63
C LEU A 26 6.70 -3.38 -7.88
N MET A 27 7.71 -2.51 -8.04
CA MET A 27 7.83 -1.66 -9.24
C MET A 27 7.99 -2.48 -10.53
N GLU A 28 8.69 -3.62 -10.50
CA GLU A 28 8.81 -4.51 -11.67
C GLU A 28 7.45 -5.10 -12.12
N LEU A 29 6.51 -5.18 -11.19
CA LEU A 29 5.13 -5.61 -11.42
C LEU A 29 4.17 -4.45 -11.70
N ASP A 30 4.68 -3.23 -11.83
CA ASP A 30 3.89 -1.99 -11.94
C ASP A 30 2.93 -1.79 -10.74
N LEU A 31 3.46 -2.04 -9.54
CA LEU A 31 2.82 -1.75 -8.25
C LEU A 31 3.64 -0.69 -7.52
N TRP A 32 2.96 0.26 -6.87
CA TRP A 32 3.60 1.44 -6.27
C TRP A 32 3.45 1.44 -4.76
N VAL A 33 4.56 1.62 -4.04
CA VAL A 33 4.59 1.68 -2.58
C VAL A 33 4.52 3.12 -2.10
N TRP A 34 3.57 3.39 -1.21
CA TRP A 34 3.35 4.70 -0.61
C TRP A 34 3.44 4.58 0.92
N PRO A 35 4.60 4.91 1.54
CA PRO A 35 4.67 5.02 2.98
C PRO A 35 3.63 6.04 3.48
N VAL A 36 2.71 5.61 4.35
CA VAL A 36 1.58 6.45 4.80
C VAL A 36 2.05 7.77 5.40
N ARG A 37 3.24 7.76 6.04
CA ARG A 37 3.84 8.95 6.64
C ARG A 37 4.17 10.05 5.63
N THR A 38 4.47 9.70 4.39
CA THR A 38 4.91 10.64 3.34
C THR A 38 3.97 10.65 2.13
N ALA A 39 2.88 9.88 2.17
CA ALA A 39 1.91 9.83 1.10
C ALA A 39 1.28 11.22 0.88
N PRO A 40 1.07 11.64 -0.38
CA PRO A 40 0.65 13.00 -0.72
C PRO A 40 -0.74 13.37 -0.18
N ILE A 41 -1.56 12.36 0.12
CA ILE A 41 -2.91 12.56 0.66
C ILE A 41 -2.95 12.79 2.17
N CYS A 42 -1.81 12.68 2.87
CA CYS A 42 -1.73 12.81 4.32
C CYS A 42 -1.26 14.21 4.74
N VAL A 43 -2.17 15.01 5.33
CA VAL A 43 -1.84 16.35 5.86
C VAL A 43 -0.94 16.25 7.09
N ASP A 44 -1.26 15.33 8.01
CA ASP A 44 -0.40 14.96 9.14
C ASP A 44 0.01 13.49 8.98
N GLY A 45 1.07 13.29 8.21
CA GLY A 45 1.63 11.99 7.88
C GLY A 45 2.01 11.15 9.09
N PRO A 46 2.82 11.66 10.05
CA PRO A 46 3.20 10.92 11.25
C PRO A 46 1.99 10.43 12.06
N ARG A 47 0.99 11.29 12.27
CA ARG A 47 -0.23 10.90 12.98
C ARG A 47 -1.03 9.86 12.21
N THR A 48 -1.19 10.03 10.90
CA THR A 48 -1.94 9.09 10.05
C THR A 48 -1.28 7.71 10.06
N ALA A 49 0.05 7.65 9.91
CA ALA A 49 0.82 6.42 9.98
C ALA A 49 0.64 5.71 11.34
N PHE A 50 0.73 6.45 12.45
CA PHE A 50 0.49 5.89 13.78
C PHE A 50 -0.91 5.30 13.91
N GLN A 51 -1.94 6.02 13.46
CA GLN A 51 -3.34 5.58 13.55
C GLN A 51 -3.62 4.34 12.69
N VAL A 52 -3.12 4.31 11.44
CA VAL A 52 -3.27 3.15 10.54
C VAL A 52 -2.60 1.92 11.15
N ARG A 53 -1.35 2.04 11.61
CA ARG A 53 -0.63 0.93 12.22
C ARG A 53 -1.32 0.39 13.45
N ARG A 54 -1.66 1.28 14.38
CA ARG A 54 -2.35 0.91 15.62
C ARG A 54 -3.64 0.14 15.32
N ARG A 55 -4.45 0.64 14.38
CA ARG A 55 -5.71 -0.02 13.98
C ARG A 55 -5.48 -1.42 13.41
N LEU A 56 -4.46 -1.63 12.58
CA LEU A 56 -4.15 -2.93 11.99
C LEU A 56 -3.69 -3.94 13.04
N VAL A 57 -2.80 -3.54 13.95
CA VAL A 57 -2.30 -4.42 15.01
C VAL A 57 -3.41 -4.77 16.00
N GLU A 58 -4.18 -3.78 16.48
CA GLU A 58 -5.27 -4.00 17.44
C GLU A 58 -6.38 -4.91 16.88
N ALA A 59 -6.70 -4.77 15.58
CA ALA A 59 -7.68 -5.64 14.92
C ALA A 59 -7.31 -7.13 14.96
N GLN A 60 -6.02 -7.44 15.11
CA GLN A 60 -5.48 -8.81 15.07
C GLN A 60 -5.28 -9.42 16.47
N ARG A 61 -5.67 -8.69 17.53
CA ARG A 61 -5.74 -9.19 18.91
C ARG A 61 -4.46 -9.89 19.38
N GLY A 62 -3.30 -9.28 19.15
CA GLY A 62 -2.00 -9.79 19.58
C GLY A 62 -1.23 -10.59 18.52
N ALA A 63 -1.91 -11.10 17.48
CA ALA A 63 -1.25 -11.91 16.46
C ALA A 63 -0.15 -11.14 15.68
N TRP A 64 -0.24 -9.80 15.64
CA TRP A 64 0.66 -8.93 14.89
C TRP A 64 1.48 -8.00 15.78
N ASP A 65 1.68 -8.33 17.06
CA ASP A 65 2.45 -7.48 17.98
C ASP A 65 3.92 -7.29 17.54
N CYS A 66 4.49 -8.28 16.83
CA CYS A 66 5.82 -8.15 16.22
C CYS A 66 5.91 -6.99 15.22
N ALA A 67 4.79 -6.58 14.62
CA ALA A 67 4.71 -5.51 13.63
C ALA A 67 4.35 -4.14 14.25
N ALA A 68 4.33 -4.01 15.58
CA ALA A 68 3.99 -2.75 16.26
C ALA A 68 4.91 -1.57 15.90
N GLY A 69 6.16 -1.86 15.51
CA GLY A 69 7.14 -0.87 15.05
C GLY A 69 7.23 -0.72 13.53
N TRP A 70 6.50 -1.51 12.76
CA TRP A 70 6.66 -1.57 11.30
C TRP A 70 6.07 -0.35 10.58
N THR A 71 6.45 -0.21 9.31
CA THR A 71 6.03 0.92 8.47
C THR A 71 4.70 0.60 7.81
N PRO A 72 3.63 1.37 8.07
CA PRO A 72 2.40 1.25 7.29
C PRO A 72 2.60 1.86 5.91
N VAL A 73 2.24 1.10 4.89
CA VAL A 73 2.26 1.51 3.48
C VAL A 73 0.90 1.26 2.83
N TRP A 74 0.59 2.05 1.82
CA TRP A 74 -0.40 1.71 0.80
C TRP A 74 0.33 1.20 -0.44
N ILE A 75 -0.17 0.12 -1.03
CA ILE A 75 0.32 -0.38 -2.32
C ILE A 75 -0.78 -0.15 -3.34
N SER A 76 -0.49 0.65 -4.37
CA SER A 76 -1.41 0.92 -5.47
C SER A 76 -0.97 0.26 -6.78
N PHE A 77 -1.84 0.32 -7.77
CA PHE A 77 -1.66 -0.35 -9.06
C PHE A 77 -1.37 0.67 -10.14
N GLY A 78 -0.30 0.48 -10.91
CA GLY A 78 0.07 1.36 -12.01
C GLY A 78 -0.75 1.14 -13.29
N GLU A 79 -0.33 1.84 -14.34
CA GLU A 79 -1.06 1.94 -15.62
C GLU A 79 -1.25 0.59 -16.33
N ARG A 80 -0.29 -0.35 -16.18
CA ARG A 80 -0.37 -1.71 -16.73
C ARG A 80 -1.64 -2.42 -16.28
N TRP A 81 -2.09 -2.16 -15.05
CA TRP A 81 -3.29 -2.75 -14.47
C TRP A 81 -4.56 -1.94 -14.72
N ALA A 82 -4.43 -0.66 -15.08
CA ALA A 82 -5.56 0.24 -15.36
C ALA A 82 -6.31 -0.09 -16.67
N SER A 83 -5.67 -0.83 -17.58
CA SER A 83 -6.21 -1.19 -18.90
C SER A 83 -7.48 -2.06 -18.90
N GLY A 84 -7.95 -2.53 -17.73
CA GLY A 84 -9.10 -3.44 -17.58
C GLY A 84 -10.44 -2.82 -17.17
N GLY A 85 -10.50 -1.53 -16.84
CA GLY A 85 -11.66 -0.92 -16.18
C GLY A 85 -11.81 -1.34 -14.71
N ASP A 86 -12.76 -0.72 -13.99
CA ASP A 86 -13.16 -1.14 -12.64
C ASP A 86 -14.20 -2.26 -12.77
N PRO A 87 -13.99 -3.48 -12.22
CA PRO A 87 -12.97 -3.86 -11.23
C PRO A 87 -11.58 -4.20 -11.79
N LEU A 88 -10.55 -3.93 -10.99
CA LEU A 88 -9.17 -4.38 -11.23
C LEU A 88 -9.13 -5.87 -11.64
N PRO A 89 -8.33 -6.25 -12.66
CA PRO A 89 -8.23 -7.64 -13.07
C PRO A 89 -7.74 -8.54 -11.94
N TRP A 90 -8.30 -9.75 -11.80
CA TRP A 90 -7.85 -10.72 -10.79
C TRP A 90 -6.35 -11.02 -10.86
N ALA A 91 -5.75 -10.95 -12.05
CA ALA A 91 -4.31 -11.08 -12.23
C ALA A 91 -3.50 -10.04 -11.44
N ALA A 92 -4.00 -8.80 -11.33
CA ALA A 92 -3.38 -7.74 -10.53
C ALA A 92 -3.39 -8.10 -9.03
N HIS A 93 -4.54 -8.58 -8.55
CA HIS A 93 -4.68 -9.03 -7.16
C HIS A 93 -3.71 -10.17 -6.85
N ARG A 94 -3.62 -11.18 -7.73
CA ARG A 94 -2.67 -12.28 -7.53
C ARG A 94 -1.22 -11.82 -7.52
N ALA A 95 -0.82 -10.99 -8.49
CA ALA A 95 0.55 -10.47 -8.53
C ALA A 95 0.95 -9.79 -7.20
N LEU A 96 0.05 -8.98 -6.64
CA LEU A 96 0.26 -8.36 -5.33
C LEU A 96 0.35 -9.39 -4.19
N TRP A 97 -0.62 -10.31 -4.11
CA TRP A 97 -0.67 -11.26 -2.99
C TRP A 97 0.48 -12.26 -3.02
N ASP A 98 0.90 -12.70 -4.21
CA ASP A 98 1.99 -13.65 -4.38
C ASP A 98 3.31 -13.05 -3.86
N VAL A 99 3.61 -11.78 -4.18
CA VAL A 99 4.78 -11.06 -3.63
C VAL A 99 4.68 -10.91 -2.12
N LEU A 100 3.52 -10.49 -1.59
CA LEU A 100 3.37 -10.31 -0.14
C LEU A 100 3.44 -11.62 0.64
N ASP A 101 2.94 -12.73 0.08
CA ASP A 101 3.08 -14.06 0.69
C ASP A 101 4.54 -14.55 0.68
N ALA A 102 5.32 -14.21 -0.35
CA ALA A 102 6.75 -14.55 -0.41
C ALA A 102 7.55 -13.89 0.73
N HIS A 103 7.07 -12.75 1.24
CA HIS A 103 7.67 -12.00 2.36
C HIS A 103 6.89 -12.15 3.67
N ALA A 104 6.15 -13.25 3.87
CA ALA A 104 5.22 -13.43 4.99
C ALA A 104 5.83 -13.24 6.39
N GLU A 105 7.15 -13.39 6.56
CA GLU A 105 7.83 -13.12 7.83
C GLU A 105 7.95 -11.62 8.13
N GLN A 106 8.05 -10.78 7.10
CA GLN A 106 8.41 -9.35 7.16
C GLN A 106 7.28 -8.41 6.69
N VAL A 107 6.13 -8.96 6.26
CA VAL A 107 4.92 -8.17 5.99
C VAL A 107 3.70 -8.68 6.76
N ARG A 108 2.78 -7.77 7.10
CA ARG A 108 1.46 -8.12 7.63
C ARG A 108 0.38 -7.37 6.87
N PHE A 109 -0.58 -8.10 6.33
CA PHE A 109 -1.66 -7.55 5.52
C PHE A 109 -2.91 -8.42 5.60
N GLN A 110 -4.02 -7.86 5.13
CA GLN A 110 -5.26 -8.59 4.89
C GLN A 110 -5.46 -8.64 3.38
N ARG A 111 -5.90 -9.78 2.83
CA ARG A 111 -6.18 -9.97 1.39
C ARG A 111 -7.46 -9.25 0.96
N ARG A 112 -7.44 -7.92 1.08
CA ARG A 112 -8.51 -7.01 0.69
C ARG A 112 -7.91 -5.69 0.24
N LEU A 113 -8.61 -5.03 -0.66
CA LEU A 113 -8.30 -3.66 -1.05
C LEU A 113 -9.21 -2.69 -0.28
N GLY A 114 -8.66 -1.53 0.06
CA GLY A 114 -9.41 -0.38 0.55
C GLY A 114 -9.36 0.75 -0.48
N GLY A 115 -10.27 1.71 -0.34
CA GLY A 115 -10.23 2.95 -1.11
C GLY A 115 -9.54 4.05 -0.31
N VAL A 116 -8.59 4.74 -0.94
CA VAL A 116 -8.02 6.00 -0.43
C VAL A 116 -8.27 7.12 -1.44
N ARG A 117 -8.01 8.37 -1.04
CA ARG A 117 -7.97 9.47 -2.02
C ARG A 117 -6.87 9.16 -3.05
N PRO A 118 -7.03 9.58 -4.32
CA PRO A 118 -6.02 9.33 -5.35
C PRO A 118 -4.62 9.75 -4.89
N LEU A 119 -3.71 8.79 -4.92
CA LEU A 119 -2.28 8.90 -4.68
C LEU A 119 -1.66 9.34 -6.00
N VAL A 120 -1.83 10.62 -6.34
CA VAL A 120 -1.19 11.19 -7.52
C VAL A 120 0.32 11.13 -7.30
N ALA A 121 1.02 10.36 -8.11
CA ALA A 121 2.48 10.39 -8.10
C ALA A 121 2.97 11.82 -8.31
N PRO A 122 4.01 12.27 -7.60
CA PRO A 122 4.65 13.53 -7.93
C PRO A 122 5.08 13.42 -9.39
N VAL A 123 4.39 14.16 -10.28
CA VAL A 123 4.88 14.37 -11.63
C VAL A 123 6.25 15.00 -11.43
N GLU A 124 7.32 14.32 -11.89
CA GLU A 124 8.63 14.96 -11.96
C GLU A 124 8.41 16.31 -12.64
N LYS A 125 8.59 17.40 -11.89
CA LYS A 125 8.69 18.70 -12.51
C LYS A 125 9.97 18.60 -13.34
N ALA A 126 9.81 18.34 -14.63
CA ALA A 126 10.86 18.56 -15.61
C ALA A 126 11.37 19.97 -15.34
N ALA A 127 12.58 20.06 -14.78
CA ALA A 127 13.27 21.31 -14.61
C ALA A 127 13.53 21.84 -16.02
N GLY A 128 12.83 22.93 -16.36
CA GLY A 128 13.12 23.73 -17.55
C GLY A 128 14.34 24.61 -17.35
#